data_AF-A0A8J4ELL2-F1
#
_entry.id   AF-A0A8J4ELL2-F1
#
_cell.length_a   1.000
_cell.length_b   1.000
_cell.length_c   1.000
_cell.angle_alpha   90.00
_cell.angle_beta   90.00
_cell.angle_gamma   90.00
#
_symmetry.space_group_name_H-M   'P 1'
#
loop_
_entity.id
_entity.type
_entity.pdbx_description
1 polymer ?
#
loop_
_entity_poly.entity_id
_entity_poly.type
_entity_poly.pdbx_seq_one_letter_code
_entity_poly.pdbx_strand_id
1 'polypeptide(L)'
;MPDDLGHSLPKRTLRDPRELRAMAHPVRIRIMDELFIAGSLTASQLSDRIGESPANCSWHLRQLAKYGYVEEAGGGTGRQRPWRPVIESRSWGERSEGELAAAGAAMADLMYRHEFAEHEEYRRREDSEPQDWYDAAYWSQSFAWLTAAELTELKEAIVDLVLRYAERFTDPATRPTDARAVRLVSWGFPARPWSEDRK
;
A
#
# COMPACT_ATOMS: atom_id res chain seq x y z
N MET A 1 15.79 20.85 15.18
CA MET A 1 14.94 19.66 15.06
C MET A 1 13.53 20.12 15.32
N PRO A 2 12.67 20.33 14.30
CA PRO A 2 11.29 20.65 14.60
C PRO A 2 10.61 19.38 15.11
N ASP A 3 10.08 19.53 16.32
CA ASP A 3 8.97 18.83 16.97
C ASP A 3 8.59 17.43 16.48
N ASP A 4 8.51 16.53 17.45
CA ASP A 4 7.88 15.22 17.44
C ASP A 4 6.46 15.32 16.82
N LEU A 5 6.39 15.28 15.50
CA LEU A 5 5.17 15.32 14.73
C LEU A 5 4.46 14.00 14.99
N GLY A 6 3.44 14.03 15.85
CA GLY A 6 2.55 12.92 16.23
C GLY A 6 1.73 12.30 15.09
N HIS A 7 2.34 12.05 13.94
CA HIS A 7 1.76 11.46 12.74
C HIS A 7 2.31 10.05 12.50
N SER A 8 2.52 9.28 13.57
CA SER A 8 2.93 7.88 13.44
C SER A 8 1.70 7.00 13.33
N LEU A 9 1.62 6.20 12.26
CA LEU A 9 0.65 5.11 12.20
C LEU A 9 0.98 4.05 13.26
N PRO A 10 -0.03 3.37 13.84
CA PRO A 10 0.21 2.17 14.64
C PRO A 10 1.15 1.21 13.91
N LYS A 11 2.15 0.66 14.60
CA LYS A 11 3.14 -0.26 14.01
C LYS A 11 2.85 -1.68 14.46
N ARG A 12 2.84 -2.63 13.52
CA ARG A 12 2.66 -4.05 13.80
C ARG A 12 3.66 -4.91 13.04
N THR A 13 4.44 -5.69 13.78
CA THR A 13 5.29 -6.72 13.19
C THR A 13 4.50 -8.01 13.00
N LEU A 14 4.38 -8.45 11.75
CA LEU A 14 3.74 -9.72 11.40
C LEU A 14 4.67 -10.88 11.75
N ARG A 15 4.12 -11.89 12.44
CA ARG A 15 4.88 -13.06 12.91
C ARG A 15 4.29 -14.38 12.46
N ASP A 16 3.02 -14.41 12.03
CA ASP A 16 2.39 -15.60 11.48
C ASP A 16 2.41 -15.55 9.94
N PRO A 17 2.99 -16.56 9.26
CA PRO A 17 2.95 -16.65 7.80
C PRO A 17 1.53 -16.59 7.21
N ARG A 18 0.52 -17.00 7.98
CA ARG A 18 -0.89 -16.94 7.56
C ARG A 18 -1.38 -15.50 7.42
N GLU A 19 -0.87 -14.55 8.18
CA GLU A 19 -1.19 -13.11 8.03
C GLU A 19 -0.67 -12.58 6.68
N LEU A 20 0.52 -12.99 6.26
CA LEU A 20 1.10 -12.61 4.97
C LEU A 20 0.34 -13.27 3.81
N ARG A 21 0.08 -14.58 3.91
CA ARG A 21 -0.72 -15.33 2.92
C ARG A 21 -2.14 -14.76 2.78
N ALA A 22 -2.70 -14.22 3.86
CA ALA A 22 -3.99 -13.56 3.83
C ALA A 22 -4.01 -12.27 3.01
N MET A 23 -2.88 -11.62 2.73
CA MET A 23 -2.82 -10.51 1.77
C MET A 23 -2.40 -10.97 0.36
N ALA A 24 -1.63 -12.05 0.25
CA ALA A 24 -1.06 -12.55 -1.01
C ALA A 24 -2.09 -13.14 -2.00
N HIS A 25 -3.07 -12.35 -2.45
CA HIS A 25 -4.02 -12.69 -3.50
C HIS A 25 -4.48 -11.45 -4.28
N PRO A 26 -4.52 -11.48 -5.62
CA PRO A 26 -4.84 -10.31 -6.45
C PRO A 26 -6.15 -9.60 -6.06
N VAL A 27 -7.23 -10.38 -5.88
CA VAL A 27 -8.54 -9.81 -5.47
C VAL A 27 -8.46 -9.08 -4.13
N ARG A 28 -7.63 -9.54 -3.19
CA ARG A 28 -7.52 -8.90 -1.87
C ARG A 28 -6.76 -7.58 -1.95
N ILE A 29 -5.73 -7.51 -2.78
CA ILE A 29 -5.03 -6.26 -3.06
C ILE A 29 -5.98 -5.26 -3.71
N ARG A 30 -6.73 -5.67 -4.73
CA ARG A 30 -7.72 -4.81 -5.40
C ARG A 30 -8.82 -4.34 -4.44
N ILE A 31 -9.28 -5.20 -3.54
CA ILE A 31 -10.22 -4.80 -2.47
C ILE A 31 -9.58 -3.74 -1.57
N MET A 32 -8.35 -3.95 -1.11
CA MET A 32 -7.66 -2.99 -0.24
C MET A 32 -7.48 -1.64 -0.94
N ASP A 33 -7.12 -1.62 -2.21
CA ASP A 33 -6.99 -0.38 -3.00
C ASP A 33 -8.29 0.42 -3.04
N GLU A 34 -9.40 -0.24 -3.41
CA GLU A 34 -10.71 0.43 -3.42
C GLU A 34 -11.10 0.98 -2.05
N LEU A 35 -10.75 0.25 -0.99
CA LEU A 35 -10.99 0.70 0.39
C LEU A 35 -10.09 1.88 0.80
N PHE A 36 -8.85 1.95 0.32
CA PHE A 36 -7.97 3.09 0.54
C PHE A 36 -8.42 4.32 -0.25
N ILE A 37 -8.88 4.12 -1.49
CA ILE A 37 -9.29 5.19 -2.41
C ILE A 37 -10.67 5.75 -2.01
N ALA A 38 -11.68 4.90 -1.93
CA ALA A 38 -13.07 5.29 -1.74
C ALA A 38 -13.50 5.30 -0.27
N GLY A 39 -12.67 4.78 0.64
CA GLY A 39 -13.01 4.64 2.06
C GLY A 39 -13.89 3.41 2.31
N SER A 40 -14.95 3.59 3.10
CA SER A 40 -15.78 2.46 3.54
C SER A 40 -16.69 1.96 2.41
N LEU A 41 -16.61 0.67 2.06
CA LEU A 41 -17.41 0.06 1.00
C LEU A 41 -18.06 -1.26 1.45
N THR A 42 -19.25 -1.54 0.92
CA THR A 42 -19.91 -2.86 1.04
C THR A 42 -19.32 -3.86 0.04
N ALA A 43 -19.57 -5.15 0.27
CA ALA A 43 -19.14 -6.20 -0.66
C ALA A 43 -19.75 -6.06 -2.07
N SER A 44 -20.97 -5.52 -2.18
CA SER A 44 -21.62 -5.23 -3.46
C SER A 44 -20.98 -4.05 -4.19
N GLN A 45 -20.65 -2.98 -3.48
CA GLN A 45 -19.93 -1.86 -4.11
C GLN A 45 -18.53 -2.27 -4.58
N LEU A 46 -17.83 -3.08 -3.78
CA LEU A 46 -16.54 -3.64 -4.18
C LEU A 46 -16.68 -4.53 -5.42
N SER A 47 -17.69 -5.39 -5.48
CA SER A 47 -17.88 -6.28 -6.62
C SER A 47 -18.07 -5.53 -7.94
N ASP A 48 -18.83 -4.43 -7.91
CA ASP A 48 -19.06 -3.59 -9.09
C ASP A 48 -17.77 -2.90 -9.55
N ARG A 49 -16.93 -2.48 -8.59
CA ARG A 49 -15.65 -1.79 -8.86
C ARG A 49 -14.58 -2.72 -9.41
N ILE A 50 -14.49 -3.94 -8.88
CA ILE A 50 -13.41 -4.87 -9.23
C ILE A 50 -13.85 -5.99 -10.20
N GLY A 51 -15.08 -5.98 -10.68
CA GLY A 51 -15.58 -6.97 -11.64
C GLY A 51 -15.63 -8.40 -11.06
N GLU A 52 -15.94 -8.52 -9.78
CA GLU A 52 -16.07 -9.79 -9.05
C GLU A 52 -17.52 -10.05 -8.67
N SER A 53 -17.84 -11.18 -8.04
CA SER A 53 -19.18 -11.38 -7.46
C SER A 53 -19.25 -10.84 -6.01
N PRO A 54 -20.43 -10.35 -5.54
CA PRO A 54 -20.60 -9.93 -4.15
C PRO A 54 -20.28 -11.05 -3.13
N ALA A 55 -20.59 -12.30 -3.49
CA ALA A 55 -20.29 -13.47 -2.67
C ALA A 55 -18.77 -13.69 -2.54
N ASN A 56 -18.02 -13.57 -3.64
CA ASN A 56 -16.56 -13.67 -3.63
C ASN A 56 -15.93 -12.53 -2.81
N CYS A 57 -16.35 -11.29 -3.03
CA CYS A 57 -15.90 -10.14 -2.24
C CYS A 57 -16.16 -10.33 -0.74
N SER A 58 -17.36 -10.81 -0.37
CA SER A 58 -17.72 -11.10 1.02
C SER A 58 -16.85 -12.19 1.65
N TRP A 59 -16.39 -13.18 0.87
CA TRP A 59 -15.45 -14.19 1.35
C TRP A 59 -14.07 -13.58 1.59
N HIS A 60 -13.55 -12.81 0.64
CA HIS A 60 -12.27 -12.14 0.75
C HIS A 60 -12.20 -11.14 1.90
N LEU A 61 -13.25 -10.33 2.11
CA LEU A 61 -13.34 -9.38 3.22
C LEU A 61 -13.29 -10.09 4.58
N ARG A 62 -13.99 -11.23 4.72
CA ARG A 62 -13.91 -12.04 5.96
C ARG A 62 -12.51 -12.61 6.20
N GLN A 63 -11.80 -13.02 5.15
CA GLN A 63 -10.41 -13.45 5.29
C GLN A 63 -9.51 -12.28 5.71
N LEU A 64 -9.64 -11.12 5.08
CA LEU A 64 -8.89 -9.92 5.44
C LEU A 64 -9.18 -9.50 6.89
N ALA A 65 -10.44 -9.52 7.31
CA ALA A 65 -10.85 -9.18 8.66
C ALA A 65 -10.31 -10.15 9.71
N LYS A 66 -10.32 -11.46 9.40
CA LYS A 66 -9.75 -12.49 10.29
C LYS A 66 -8.29 -12.20 10.67
N TYR A 67 -7.51 -11.60 9.78
CA TYR A 67 -6.11 -11.25 10.03
C TYR A 67 -5.89 -9.75 10.32
N GLY A 68 -6.97 -8.97 10.44
CA GLY A 68 -6.95 -7.58 10.86
C GLY A 68 -6.59 -6.56 9.78
N TYR A 69 -6.71 -6.90 8.49
CA TYR A 69 -6.47 -5.93 7.41
C TYR A 69 -7.65 -4.99 7.17
N VAL A 70 -8.87 -5.44 7.46
CA VAL A 70 -10.09 -4.65 7.35
C VAL A 70 -10.97 -4.89 8.58
N GLU A 71 -11.87 -3.95 8.84
CA GLU A 71 -12.85 -4.04 9.92
C GLU A 71 -14.21 -3.49 9.45
N GLU A 72 -15.26 -3.78 10.22
CA GLU A 72 -16.59 -3.26 9.93
C GLU A 72 -16.65 -1.76 10.24
N ALA A 73 -17.14 -0.97 9.29
CA ALA A 73 -17.27 0.49 9.48
C ALA A 73 -18.54 0.89 10.26
N GLY A 74 -19.39 -0.07 10.64
CA GLY A 74 -20.69 0.17 11.27
C GLY A 74 -21.78 0.58 10.27
N GLY A 75 -23.00 0.85 10.74
CA GLY A 75 -24.07 1.43 9.92
C GLY A 75 -24.80 0.48 8.95
N GLY A 76 -24.50 -0.83 8.95
CA GLY A 76 -25.18 -1.80 8.09
C GLY A 76 -25.05 -3.26 8.56
N THR A 77 -25.87 -4.15 8.01
CA THR A 77 -25.88 -5.59 8.37
C THR A 77 -25.85 -6.50 7.14
N GLY A 78 -25.35 -7.73 7.32
CA GLY A 78 -25.33 -8.74 6.28
C GLY A 78 -24.59 -8.27 5.01
N ARG A 79 -25.30 -8.30 3.87
CA ARG A 79 -24.75 -7.88 2.56
C ARG A 79 -24.53 -6.36 2.44
N GLN A 80 -25.22 -5.56 3.26
CA GLN A 80 -25.12 -4.10 3.28
C GLN A 80 -24.10 -3.60 4.32
N ARG A 81 -23.31 -4.51 4.91
CA ARG A 81 -22.27 -4.18 5.88
C ARG A 81 -21.08 -3.52 5.18
N PRO A 82 -20.75 -2.25 5.48
CA PRO A 82 -19.55 -1.62 4.95
C PRO A 82 -18.31 -2.06 5.73
N TRP A 83 -17.20 -2.12 5.01
CA TRP A 83 -15.87 -2.47 5.50
C TRP A 83 -14.93 -1.30 5.26
N ARG A 84 -13.95 -1.13 6.14
CA ARG A 84 -12.88 -0.12 6.00
C ARG A 84 -11.53 -0.76 6.26
N PRO A 85 -10.43 -0.21 5.71
CA PRO A 85 -9.10 -0.73 5.97
C PRO A 85 -8.66 -0.39 7.38
N VAL A 86 -7.88 -1.28 8.00
CA VAL A 86 -7.16 -0.97 9.24
C VAL A 86 -5.88 -0.24 8.85
N ILE A 87 -5.79 1.04 9.20
CA ILE A 87 -4.64 1.91 8.88
C ILE A 87 -3.52 1.66 9.89
N GLU A 88 -2.54 0.82 9.52
CA GLU A 88 -1.35 0.56 10.32
C GLU A 88 -0.12 0.28 9.44
N SER A 89 1.07 0.59 9.96
CA SER A 89 2.33 0.19 9.35
C SER A 89 2.64 -1.26 9.70
N ARG A 90 2.77 -2.11 8.69
CA ARG A 90 3.07 -3.54 8.86
C ARG A 90 4.49 -3.85 8.39
N SER A 91 5.26 -4.53 9.23
CA SER A 91 6.60 -5.00 8.88
C SER A 91 6.74 -6.51 9.07
N TRP A 92 7.62 -7.12 8.26
CA TRP A 92 8.07 -8.50 8.40
C TRP A 92 9.49 -8.58 7.85
N GLY A 93 10.27 -9.59 8.26
CA GLY A 93 11.43 -10.00 7.48
C GLY A 93 12.78 -9.38 7.80
N GLU A 94 13.03 -8.79 8.96
CA GLU A 94 14.42 -8.38 9.27
C GLU A 94 15.37 -9.58 9.38
N ARG A 95 14.89 -10.76 9.82
CA ARG A 95 15.57 -12.08 9.77
C ARG A 95 14.57 -13.24 9.86
N SER A 96 13.49 -13.21 9.09
CA SER A 96 12.55 -14.34 9.09
C SER A 96 13.15 -15.54 8.36
N GLU A 97 13.01 -16.74 8.90
CA GLU A 97 13.39 -18.00 8.25
C GLU A 97 12.16 -18.86 7.94
N GLY A 98 12.35 -19.89 7.12
CA GLY A 98 11.32 -20.89 6.83
C GLY A 98 10.05 -20.30 6.20
N GLU A 99 8.89 -20.74 6.69
CA GLU A 99 7.60 -20.38 6.09
C GLU A 99 7.28 -18.89 6.10
N LEU A 100 7.74 -18.15 7.11
CA LEU A 100 7.48 -16.70 7.22
C LEU A 100 8.23 -15.93 6.12
N ALA A 101 9.48 -16.32 5.86
CA ALA A 101 10.28 -15.75 4.77
C ALA A 101 9.62 -16.02 3.40
N ALA A 102 9.19 -17.27 3.16
CA ALA A 102 8.55 -17.66 1.91
C ALA A 102 7.22 -16.91 1.69
N ALA A 103 6.40 -16.79 2.74
CA ALA A 103 5.13 -16.05 2.67
C ALA A 103 5.37 -14.55 2.43
N GLY A 104 6.39 -13.98 3.07
CA GLY A 104 6.78 -12.58 2.89
C GLY A 104 7.27 -12.28 1.47
N ALA A 105 8.11 -13.16 0.92
CA ALA A 105 8.58 -13.04 -0.47
C ALA A 105 7.43 -13.13 -1.48
N ALA A 106 6.51 -14.08 -1.30
CA ALA A 106 5.33 -14.21 -2.16
C ALA A 106 4.40 -12.99 -2.10
N MET A 107 4.22 -12.41 -0.91
CA MET A 107 3.45 -11.18 -0.74
C MET A 107 4.13 -10.00 -1.43
N ALA A 108 5.44 -9.81 -1.21
CA ALA A 108 6.21 -8.72 -1.82
C ALA A 108 6.19 -8.79 -3.35
N ASP A 109 6.44 -9.98 -3.93
CA ASP A 109 6.40 -10.20 -5.38
C ASP A 109 5.03 -9.87 -5.99
N LEU A 110 3.94 -10.25 -5.30
CA LEU A 110 2.60 -9.88 -5.74
C LEU A 110 2.35 -8.37 -5.66
N MET A 111 2.80 -7.70 -4.59
CA MET A 111 2.68 -6.25 -4.46
C MET A 111 3.48 -5.52 -5.54
N TYR A 112 4.73 -5.95 -5.82
CA TYR A 112 5.53 -5.34 -6.89
C TYR A 112 4.89 -5.48 -8.26
N ARG A 113 4.37 -6.67 -8.59
CA ARG A 113 3.67 -6.90 -9.86
C ARG A 113 2.41 -6.04 -9.97
N HIS A 114 1.69 -5.86 -8.86
CA HIS A 114 0.51 -5.00 -8.81
C HIS A 114 0.85 -3.52 -9.03
N GLU A 115 1.80 -2.96 -8.28
CA GLU A 115 2.20 -1.55 -8.45
C GLU A 115 2.77 -1.26 -9.83
N PHE A 116 3.49 -2.22 -10.42
CA PHE A 116 3.96 -2.08 -11.80
C PHE A 116 2.80 -2.02 -12.80
N ALA A 117 1.79 -2.88 -12.63
CA ALA A 117 0.61 -2.89 -13.50
C ALA A 117 -0.23 -1.59 -13.37
N GLU A 118 -0.40 -1.07 -12.15
CA GLU A 118 -1.08 0.21 -11.90
C GLU A 118 -0.32 1.38 -12.54
N HIS A 119 1.00 1.39 -12.46
CA HIS A 119 1.83 2.38 -13.14
C HIS A 119 1.72 2.28 -14.67
N GLU A 120 1.70 1.06 -15.24
CA GLU A 120 1.46 0.89 -16.67
C GLU A 120 0.07 1.35 -17.11
N GLU A 121 -0.97 1.12 -16.30
CA GLU A 121 -2.31 1.63 -16.56
C GLU A 121 -2.36 3.16 -16.50
N TYR A 122 -1.69 3.77 -15.52
CA TYR A 122 -1.54 5.22 -15.47
C TYR A 122 -0.87 5.76 -16.75
N ARG A 123 0.27 5.18 -17.16
CA ARG A 123 0.97 5.61 -18.39
C ARG A 123 0.11 5.47 -19.65
N ARG A 124 -0.83 4.52 -19.69
CA ARG A 124 -1.76 4.39 -20.83
C ARG A 124 -2.79 5.53 -20.90
N ARG A 125 -3.12 6.17 -19.76
CA ARG A 125 -4.16 7.20 -19.64
C ARG A 125 -3.62 8.59 -19.30
N GLU A 126 -2.31 8.75 -19.12
CA GLU A 126 -1.70 10.00 -18.63
C GLU A 126 -2.03 11.22 -19.50
N ASP A 127 -2.02 11.05 -20.83
CA ASP A 127 -2.36 12.13 -21.78
C ASP A 127 -3.81 12.62 -21.68
N SER A 128 -4.67 11.90 -20.96
CA SER A 128 -6.07 12.27 -20.71
C SER A 128 -6.29 12.92 -19.33
N GLU A 129 -5.25 13.00 -18.50
CA GLU A 129 -5.35 13.67 -17.20
C GLU A 129 -5.51 15.19 -17.37
N PRO A 130 -6.27 15.86 -16.47
CA PRO A 130 -6.24 17.31 -16.36
C PRO A 130 -4.80 17.83 -16.20
N GLN A 131 -4.51 18.99 -16.79
CA GLN A 131 -3.15 19.55 -16.88
C GLN A 131 -2.43 19.64 -15.54
N ASP A 132 -3.14 20.04 -14.49
CA ASP A 132 -2.61 20.14 -13.12
C ASP A 132 -2.15 18.78 -12.58
N TRP A 133 -2.85 17.69 -12.91
CA TRP A 133 -2.47 16.32 -12.53
C TRP A 133 -1.38 15.74 -13.42
N TYR A 134 -1.37 16.08 -14.71
CA TYR A 134 -0.30 15.71 -15.62
C TYR A 134 1.04 16.32 -15.16
N ASP A 135 1.06 17.62 -14.84
CA ASP A 135 2.26 18.33 -14.40
C ASP A 135 2.73 17.90 -13.01
N ALA A 136 1.81 17.51 -12.13
CA ALA A 136 2.11 17.04 -10.78
C ALA A 136 2.61 15.59 -10.73
N ALA A 137 2.15 14.74 -11.66
CA ALA A 137 2.61 13.36 -11.75
C ALA A 137 4.09 13.32 -12.15
N TYR A 138 4.86 12.47 -11.48
CA TYR A 138 6.28 12.35 -11.77
C TYR A 138 6.75 10.91 -11.68
N TRP A 139 7.70 10.56 -12.55
CA TRP A 139 8.53 9.37 -12.42
C TRP A 139 9.96 9.84 -12.18
N SER A 140 10.57 9.35 -11.10
CA SER A 140 11.97 9.66 -10.80
C SER A 140 12.75 8.39 -10.53
N GLN A 141 13.87 8.24 -11.24
CA GLN A 141 14.91 7.28 -10.93
C GLN A 141 16.19 8.04 -10.66
N SER A 142 16.75 7.87 -9.46
CA SER A 142 17.98 8.53 -9.03
C SER A 142 19.01 7.50 -8.61
N PHE A 143 20.29 7.79 -8.87
CA PHE A 143 21.42 7.04 -8.34
C PHE A 143 22.16 7.91 -7.33
N ALA A 144 22.50 7.33 -6.18
CA ALA A 144 23.30 8.00 -5.16
C ALA A 144 24.34 7.01 -4.60
N TRP A 145 25.52 7.52 -4.32
CA TRP A 145 26.55 6.78 -3.57
C TRP A 145 26.27 6.98 -2.09
N LEU A 146 25.80 5.93 -1.42
CA LEU A 146 25.40 5.96 -0.02
C LEU A 146 25.98 4.75 0.70
N THR A 147 26.38 4.95 1.95
CA THR A 147 26.57 3.86 2.91
C THR A 147 25.22 3.27 3.32
N ALA A 148 25.22 2.09 3.97
CA ALA A 148 23.99 1.47 4.48
C ALA A 148 23.31 2.33 5.57
N ALA A 149 24.09 3.07 6.36
CA ALA A 149 23.57 4.01 7.35
C ALA A 149 22.86 5.19 6.66
N GLU A 150 23.51 5.84 5.69
CA GLU A 150 22.91 6.96 4.93
C GLU A 150 21.67 6.51 4.13
N LEU A 151 21.66 5.29 3.60
CA LEU A 151 20.47 4.73 2.95
C LEU A 151 19.32 4.52 3.95
N THR A 152 19.63 4.14 5.18
CA THR A 152 18.62 4.01 6.25
C THR A 152 18.06 5.37 6.65
N GLU A 153 18.91 6.38 6.80
CA GLU A 153 18.50 7.77 7.07
C GLU A 153 17.62 8.32 5.94
N LEU A 154 17.99 8.10 4.67
CA LEU A 154 17.20 8.52 3.52
C LEU A 154 15.82 7.84 3.49
N LYS A 155 15.77 6.53 3.75
CA LYS A 155 14.52 5.77 3.85
C LYS A 155 13.61 6.36 4.92
N GLU A 156 14.14 6.64 6.11
CA GLU A 156 13.38 7.21 7.23
C GLU A 156 12.86 8.62 6.89
N ALA A 157 13.70 9.48 6.32
CA ALA A 157 13.31 10.82 5.90
C ALA A 157 12.18 10.82 4.84
N ILE A 158 12.21 9.88 3.89
CA ILE A 158 11.14 9.70 2.89
C ILE A 158 9.85 9.25 3.57
N VAL A 159 9.92 8.26 4.47
CA VAL A 159 8.74 7.78 5.22
C VAL A 159 8.13 8.92 6.04
N ASP A 160 8.94 9.68 6.77
CA ASP A 160 8.49 10.79 7.60
C ASP A 160 7.85 11.92 6.78
N LEU A 161 8.37 12.19 5.58
CA LEU A 161 7.78 13.17 4.67
C LEU A 161 6.35 12.79 4.28
N VAL A 162 6.12 11.51 3.98
CA VAL A 162 4.80 11.01 3.56
C VAL A 162 3.84 10.95 4.74
N LEU A 163 4.33 10.55 5.92
CA LEU A 163 3.51 10.44 7.14
C LEU A 163 2.90 11.77 7.59
N ARG A 164 3.41 12.92 7.15
CA ARG A 164 2.77 14.24 7.38
C ARG A 164 1.33 14.31 6.86
N TYR A 165 0.94 13.44 5.93
CA TYR A 165 -0.41 13.36 5.38
C TYR A 165 -1.24 12.20 5.93
N ALA A 166 -0.74 11.47 6.93
CA ALA A 166 -1.36 10.24 7.45
C ALA A 166 -2.79 10.46 7.99
N GLU A 167 -3.06 11.64 8.57
CA GLU A 167 -4.39 11.98 9.11
C GLU A 167 -5.50 11.86 8.05
N ARG A 168 -5.19 12.14 6.78
CA ARG A 168 -6.16 12.02 5.67
C ARG A 168 -6.58 10.58 5.38
N PHE A 169 -5.77 9.60 5.79
CA PHE A 169 -6.14 8.18 5.69
C PHE A 169 -7.00 7.75 6.87
N THR A 170 -6.71 8.24 8.08
CA THR A 170 -7.44 7.87 9.31
C THR A 170 -8.75 8.62 9.48
N ASP A 171 -8.81 9.87 9.01
CA ASP A 171 -9.99 10.73 9.04
C ASP A 171 -10.26 11.32 7.64
N PRO A 172 -11.23 10.76 6.90
CA PRO A 172 -11.63 11.30 5.60
C PRO A 172 -12.11 12.76 5.62
N ALA A 173 -12.56 13.28 6.78
CA ALA A 173 -13.04 14.66 6.89
C ALA A 173 -11.91 15.70 6.79
N THR A 174 -10.66 15.30 6.96
CA THR A 174 -9.48 16.20 6.87
C THR A 174 -8.94 16.33 5.44
N ARG A 175 -9.56 15.66 4.46
CA ARG A 175 -9.18 15.73 3.05
C ARG A 175 -9.65 17.04 2.42
N PRO A 176 -8.76 17.83 1.78
CA PRO A 176 -9.17 18.92 0.91
C PRO A 176 -10.11 18.43 -0.19
N THR A 177 -11.01 19.30 -0.67
CA THR A 177 -12.05 18.95 -1.65
C THR A 177 -11.50 18.54 -3.01
N ASP A 178 -10.31 19.01 -3.36
CA ASP A 178 -9.58 18.71 -4.61
C ASP A 178 -8.55 17.58 -4.45
N ALA A 179 -8.39 17.01 -3.25
CA ALA A 179 -7.44 15.95 -3.02
C ALA A 179 -7.87 14.64 -3.70
N ARG A 180 -6.92 13.95 -4.33
CA ARG A 180 -7.07 12.58 -4.83
C ARG A 180 -6.16 11.64 -4.07
N ALA A 181 -6.51 10.36 -4.03
CA ALA A 181 -5.60 9.32 -3.57
C ALA A 181 -4.40 9.25 -4.53
N VAL A 182 -3.19 9.38 -3.99
CA VAL A 182 -1.95 9.32 -4.77
C VAL A 182 -1.22 8.04 -4.42
N ARG A 183 -0.90 7.23 -5.44
CA ARG A 183 -0.01 6.07 -5.29
C ARG A 183 1.43 6.57 -5.28
N LEU A 184 2.11 6.41 -4.13
CA LEU A 184 3.54 6.67 -4.01
C LEU A 184 4.26 5.37 -3.69
N VAL A 185 5.13 4.95 -4.60
CA VAL A 185 5.99 3.78 -4.43
C VAL A 185 7.43 4.23 -4.53
N SER A 186 8.24 3.90 -3.53
CA SER A 186 9.67 4.21 -3.52
C SER A 186 10.48 2.95 -3.25
N TRP A 187 11.56 2.78 -3.99
CA TRP A 187 12.51 1.70 -3.79
C TRP A 187 13.92 2.26 -3.67
N GLY A 188 14.66 1.81 -2.67
CA GLY A 188 16.09 2.01 -2.55
C GLY A 188 16.75 0.65 -2.43
N PHE A 189 17.64 0.31 -3.34
CA PHE A 189 18.39 -0.95 -3.32
C PHE A 189 19.81 -0.70 -3.80
N PRO A 190 20.81 -1.46 -3.31
CA PRO A 190 22.15 -1.40 -3.87
C PRO A 190 22.10 -1.72 -5.36
N ALA A 191 22.71 -0.86 -6.18
CA ALA A 191 22.96 -1.21 -7.58
C ALA A 191 23.87 -2.46 -7.64
N ARG A 192 23.95 -3.08 -8.83
CA ARG A 192 24.93 -4.16 -9.07
C ARG A 192 26.31 -3.67 -8.61
N PRO A 193 27.09 -4.49 -7.90
CA PRO A 193 28.44 -4.10 -7.49
C PRO A 193 29.21 -3.57 -8.69
N TRP A 194 29.83 -2.41 -8.52
CA TRP A 194 30.70 -1.88 -9.55
C TRP A 194 31.97 -2.73 -9.60
N SER A 195 32.25 -3.36 -10.74
CA SER A 195 33.49 -4.10 -11.00
C SER A 195 34.29 -3.39 -12.08
N GLU A 196 35.55 -3.04 -11.80
CA GLU A 196 36.49 -2.46 -12.79
C GLU A 196 36.94 -3.45 -13.86
N ASP A 197 36.61 -4.74 -13.75
CA ASP A 197 37.06 -5.76 -14.71
C ASP A 197 36.28 -5.72 -16.03
N ARG A 198 36.58 -4.71 -16.85
CA ARG A 198 36.55 -4.81 -18.31
C ARG A 198 37.96 -5.17 -18.79
N LYS A 199 38.19 -6.45 -19.08
CA LYS A 199 39.12 -6.85 -20.14
C LYS A 199 38.32 -7.19 -21.38
#